data_AF-A0A6G4ZU35-F1
#
_entry.id   AF-A0A6G4ZU35-F1
#
_cell.length_a   1.000
_cell.length_b   1.000
_cell.length_c   1.000
_cell.angle_alpha   90.00
_cell.angle_beta   90.00
_cell.angle_gamma   90.00
#
_symmetry.space_group_name_H-M   'P 1'
#
loop_
_entity.id
_entity.type
_entity.pdbx_description
1 polymer ?
#
loop_
_entity_poly.entity_id
_entity_poly.type
_entity_poly.pdbx_seq_one_letter_code
_entity_poly.pdbx_strand_id
1 'polypeptide(L)'
;MHGFSELIEIADTLNQSEGGCPWDLVQTFETLRPYILEEAHEALEAIDSGKDEYIIEELGDLFYTVIFYAKVAEREKRFSMKHIIERLKAKLIRRHPHVFGEKKAASMEEVIHNWEKIKKEEKLDRKSALDGIPKTLPSLQRAYKVLRRMKKKKYSAPKQEEKTRADALARQIYDIVQMAAEEEIDIESAFRTLLAKEEQSFMSWELNSTQP
;
A
#
# COMPACT_ATOMS: atom_id res chain seq x y z
N MET A 1 -11.24 -26.48 -5.09
CA MET A 1 -10.26 -25.39 -4.93
C MET A 1 -9.24 -25.84 -3.90
N HIS A 2 -8.14 -26.46 -4.33
CA HIS A 2 -7.10 -27.00 -3.44
C HIS A 2 -5.84 -26.11 -3.35
N GLY A 3 -5.59 -25.24 -4.33
CA GLY A 3 -4.32 -24.51 -4.46
C GLY A 3 -3.93 -23.61 -3.28
N PHE A 4 -4.88 -22.99 -2.58
CA PHE A 4 -4.53 -22.21 -1.38
C PHE A 4 -4.07 -23.11 -0.22
N SER A 5 -4.72 -24.26 -0.02
CA SER A 5 -4.31 -25.21 1.01
C SER A 5 -2.94 -25.80 0.68
N GLU A 6 -2.71 -26.18 -0.58
CA GLU A 6 -1.41 -26.67 -1.06
C GLU A 6 -0.31 -25.63 -0.87
N LEU A 7 -0.57 -24.34 -1.12
CA LEU A 7 0.41 -23.27 -0.87
C LEU A 7 0.75 -23.13 0.62
N ILE A 8 -0.24 -23.27 1.51
CA ILE A 8 -0.01 -23.26 2.96
C ILE A 8 0.82 -24.48 3.38
N GLU A 9 0.56 -25.65 2.79
CA GLU A 9 1.35 -26.87 3.03
C GLU A 9 2.80 -26.69 2.56
N ILE A 10 3.03 -26.10 1.39
CA ILE A 10 4.38 -25.75 0.90
C ILE A 10 5.07 -24.80 1.90
N ALA A 11 4.38 -23.73 2.32
CA ALA A 11 4.91 -22.80 3.31
C ALA A 11 5.20 -23.50 4.65
N ASP A 12 4.38 -24.46 5.07
CA ASP A 12 4.63 -25.27 6.26
C ASP A 12 5.90 -26.11 6.10
N THR A 13 6.06 -26.83 4.99
CA THR A 13 7.26 -27.62 4.70
C THR A 13 8.53 -26.77 4.72
N LEU A 14 8.51 -25.61 4.07
CA LEU A 14 9.64 -24.67 4.07
C LEU A 14 10.03 -24.20 5.48
N ASN A 15 9.08 -24.15 6.40
CA ASN A 15 9.27 -23.63 7.75
C ASN A 15 9.38 -24.75 8.83
N GLN A 16 9.61 -26.00 8.43
CA GLN A 16 9.88 -27.12 9.35
C GLN A 16 11.32 -27.07 9.89
N SER A 17 11.49 -27.42 11.17
CA SER A 17 12.81 -27.46 11.82
C SER A 17 13.74 -28.53 11.24
N GLU A 18 13.18 -29.63 10.75
CA GLU A 18 13.89 -30.72 10.09
C GLU A 18 13.42 -30.77 8.63
N GLY A 19 14.35 -30.76 7.68
CA GLY A 19 14.03 -30.79 6.25
C GLY A 19 13.51 -29.48 5.63
N GLY A 20 13.27 -28.44 6.44
CA GLY A 20 12.88 -27.11 5.95
C GLY A 20 14.06 -26.23 5.51
N CYS A 21 13.74 -25.00 5.10
CA CYS A 21 14.70 -24.01 4.62
C CYS A 21 15.36 -23.28 5.81
N PRO A 22 16.70 -23.35 5.97
CA PRO A 22 17.39 -22.65 7.06
C PRO A 22 17.22 -21.14 7.02
N TRP A 23 17.12 -20.56 5.81
CA TRP A 23 16.89 -19.12 5.65
C TRP A 23 15.50 -18.73 6.13
N ASP A 24 14.46 -19.54 5.87
CA ASP A 24 13.10 -19.24 6.31
C ASP A 24 12.93 -19.29 7.83
N LEU A 25 13.62 -20.23 8.47
CA LEU A 25 13.58 -20.44 9.91
C LEU A 25 14.17 -19.28 10.71
N VAL A 26 15.18 -18.58 10.18
CA VAL A 26 15.82 -17.45 10.87
C VAL A 26 15.08 -16.12 10.69
N GLN A 27 14.05 -16.08 9.82
CA GLN A 27 13.30 -14.84 9.59
C GLN A 27 12.43 -14.45 10.79
N THR A 28 12.37 -13.15 11.04
CA THR A 28 11.52 -12.50 12.03
C THR A 28 10.66 -11.42 11.37
N PHE A 29 9.76 -10.78 12.13
CA PHE A 29 9.00 -9.65 11.62
C PHE A 29 9.89 -8.51 11.11
N GLU A 30 11.02 -8.27 11.78
CA GLU A 30 11.99 -7.23 11.48
C GLU A 30 12.77 -7.53 10.21
N THR A 31 13.27 -8.76 10.05
CA THR A 31 14.06 -9.15 8.88
C THR A 31 13.21 -9.18 7.62
N LEU A 32 11.89 -9.41 7.75
CA LEU A 32 10.96 -9.41 6.62
C LEU A 32 10.46 -8.03 6.18
N ARG A 33 10.72 -6.96 6.95
CA ARG A 33 10.24 -5.60 6.62
C ARG A 33 10.72 -5.03 5.27
N PRO A 34 11.96 -5.25 4.80
CA PRO A 34 12.34 -4.76 3.47
C PRO A 34 11.54 -5.45 2.36
N TYR A 35 11.35 -6.77 2.46
CA TYR A 35 10.67 -7.57 1.44
C TYR A 35 9.24 -7.10 1.19
N ILE A 36 8.43 -6.81 2.22
CA ILE A 36 7.06 -6.30 1.97
C ILE A 36 7.03 -4.98 1.18
N LEU A 37 8.08 -4.16 1.26
CA LEU A 37 8.17 -2.93 0.50
C LEU A 37 8.67 -3.19 -0.93
N GLU A 38 9.66 -4.06 -1.08
CA GLU A 38 10.23 -4.51 -2.36
C GLU A 38 9.14 -5.14 -3.23
N GLU A 39 8.49 -6.19 -2.74
CA GLU A 39 7.40 -6.92 -3.42
C GLU A 39 6.21 -6.02 -3.76
N ALA A 40 5.93 -5.03 -2.90
CA ALA A 40 4.88 -4.05 -3.18
C ALA A 40 5.27 -3.09 -4.32
N HIS A 41 6.56 -2.78 -4.47
CA HIS A 41 7.07 -1.95 -5.55
C HIS A 41 7.26 -2.73 -6.85
N GLU A 42 7.66 -3.99 -6.79
CA GLU A 42 7.75 -4.88 -7.96
C GLU A 42 6.35 -5.15 -8.52
N ALA A 43 5.36 -5.43 -7.66
CA ALA A 43 3.97 -5.53 -8.09
C ALA A 43 3.45 -4.24 -8.76
N LEU A 44 3.87 -3.07 -8.25
CA LEU A 44 3.55 -1.78 -8.84
C LEU A 44 4.23 -1.56 -10.20
N GLU A 45 5.46 -2.03 -10.38
CA GLU A 45 6.17 -2.01 -11.66
C GLU A 45 5.53 -2.95 -12.69
N ALA A 46 5.21 -4.17 -12.27
CA ALA A 46 4.51 -5.14 -13.11
C ALA A 46 3.16 -4.61 -13.60
N ILE A 47 2.36 -3.98 -12.72
CA ILE A 47 1.10 -3.33 -13.10
C ILE A 47 1.33 -2.22 -14.12
N ASP A 48 2.34 -1.37 -13.92
CA ASP A 48 2.66 -0.28 -14.85
C ASP A 48 3.13 -0.80 -16.21
N SER A 49 3.78 -1.97 -16.25
CA SER A 49 4.20 -2.63 -17.49
C SER A 49 3.02 -3.16 -18.34
N GLY A 50 1.88 -3.43 -17.71
CA GLY A 50 0.70 -4.03 -18.34
C GLY A 50 0.89 -5.48 -18.81
N LYS A 51 1.96 -6.16 -18.37
CA LYS A 51 2.27 -7.55 -18.75
C LYS A 51 1.69 -8.51 -17.73
N ASP A 52 0.65 -9.24 -18.11
CA ASP A 52 -0.09 -10.13 -17.22
C ASP A 52 0.79 -11.17 -16.53
N GLU A 53 1.79 -11.74 -17.21
CA GLU A 53 2.69 -12.73 -16.62
C GLU A 53 3.46 -12.16 -15.42
N TYR A 54 4.03 -10.96 -15.55
CA TYR A 54 4.71 -10.28 -14.45
C TYR A 54 3.73 -9.86 -13.36
N ILE A 55 2.53 -9.40 -13.73
CA ILE A 55 1.51 -9.04 -12.73
C ILE A 55 1.13 -10.26 -11.88
N ILE A 56 1.01 -11.45 -12.49
CA ILE A 56 0.69 -12.69 -11.77
C ILE A 56 1.81 -13.10 -10.83
N GLU A 57 3.06 -13.01 -11.28
CA GLU A 57 4.27 -13.32 -10.51
C GLU A 57 4.36 -12.44 -9.26
N GLU A 58 4.43 -11.12 -9.44
CA GLU A 58 4.66 -10.19 -8.34
C GLU A 58 3.48 -10.09 -7.36
N LEU A 59 2.23 -10.25 -7.83
CA LEU A 59 1.09 -10.37 -6.92
C LEU A 59 1.13 -11.67 -6.12
N GLY A 60 1.71 -12.73 -6.68
CA GLY A 60 1.99 -14.00 -6.01
C GLY A 60 3.00 -13.83 -4.89
N ASP A 61 4.11 -13.13 -5.14
CA ASP A 61 5.19 -12.94 -4.17
C ASP A 61 4.81 -11.97 -3.04
N LEU A 62 4.08 -10.89 -3.37
CA LEU A 62 3.43 -10.04 -2.38
C LEU A 62 2.42 -10.82 -1.51
N PHE A 63 1.67 -11.75 -2.11
CA PHE A 63 0.75 -12.61 -1.37
C PHE A 63 1.49 -13.62 -0.47
N TYR A 64 2.56 -14.24 -0.97
CA TYR A 64 3.39 -15.15 -0.19
C TYR A 64 4.07 -14.43 0.98
N THR A 65 4.50 -13.19 0.81
CA THR A 65 5.03 -12.37 1.91
C THR A 65 4.06 -12.29 3.09
N VAL A 66 2.75 -12.16 2.85
CA VAL A 66 1.73 -12.19 3.92
C VAL A 66 1.65 -13.56 4.60
N ILE A 67 1.73 -14.65 3.81
CA ILE A 67 1.78 -16.02 4.34
C ILE A 67 3.01 -16.20 5.22
N PHE A 68 4.16 -15.69 4.78
CA PHE A 68 5.41 -15.84 5.49
C PHE A 68 5.40 -15.14 6.85
N TYR A 69 4.85 -13.93 6.91
CA TYR A 69 4.56 -13.27 8.19
C TYR A 69 3.64 -14.09 9.10
N ALA A 70 2.66 -14.79 8.54
CA ALA A 70 1.80 -15.68 9.32
C ALA A 70 2.60 -16.88 9.87
N LYS A 71 3.51 -17.47 9.09
CA LYS A 71 4.39 -18.56 9.55
C LYS A 71 5.34 -18.13 10.66
N VAL A 72 5.94 -16.94 10.54
CA VAL A 72 6.74 -16.34 11.62
C VAL A 72 5.89 -16.16 12.88
N ALA A 73 4.67 -15.63 12.75
CA ALA A 73 3.76 -15.43 13.88
C ALA A 73 3.35 -16.75 14.55
N GLU A 74 3.17 -17.82 13.77
CA GLU A 74 2.85 -19.16 14.26
C GLU A 74 4.00 -19.73 15.09
N ARG A 75 5.24 -19.61 14.58
CA ARG A 75 6.46 -19.99 15.32
C ARG A 75 6.59 -19.23 16.64
N GLU A 76 6.31 -17.93 16.61
CA GLU A 76 6.32 -17.06 17.80
C GLU A 76 5.08 -17.27 18.71
N LYS A 77 4.15 -18.17 18.36
CA LYS A 77 2.90 -18.46 19.10
C LYS A 77 2.02 -17.21 19.30
N ARG A 78 1.99 -16.30 18.34
CA ARG A 78 1.26 -15.02 18.41
C ARG A 78 -0.12 -15.09 17.74
N PHE A 79 -0.15 -15.53 16.49
CA PHE A 79 -1.37 -15.72 15.69
C PHE A 79 -1.06 -16.62 14.50
N SER A 80 -2.08 -16.92 13.68
CA SER A 80 -1.96 -17.78 12.50
C SER A 80 -2.63 -17.15 11.28
N MET A 81 -2.41 -17.76 10.11
CA MET A 81 -3.08 -17.33 8.87
C MET A 81 -4.60 -17.30 9.02
N LYS A 82 -5.18 -18.26 9.76
CA LYS A 82 -6.61 -18.30 10.09
C LYS A 82 -7.08 -17.03 10.80
N HIS A 83 -6.30 -16.52 11.77
CA HIS A 83 -6.66 -15.31 12.50
C HIS A 83 -6.67 -14.07 11.60
N ILE A 84 -5.71 -13.96 10.67
CA ILE A 84 -5.66 -12.88 9.67
C ILE A 84 -6.91 -12.93 8.79
N ILE A 85 -7.22 -14.10 8.23
CA ILE A 85 -8.35 -14.32 7.32
C ILE A 85 -9.67 -14.00 8.01
N GLU A 86 -9.91 -14.54 9.21
CA GLU A 86 -11.18 -14.30 9.92
C GLU A 86 -11.36 -12.83 10.29
N ARG A 87 -10.28 -12.14 10.70
CA ARG A 87 -10.33 -10.70 10.97
C ARG A 87 -10.62 -9.89 9.69
N LEU A 88 -10.04 -10.29 8.56
CA LEU A 88 -10.28 -9.65 7.27
C LEU A 88 -11.72 -9.87 6.80
N LYS A 89 -12.20 -11.12 6.83
CA LYS A 89 -13.59 -11.49 6.46
C LYS A 89 -14.61 -10.68 7.25
N ALA A 90 -14.52 -10.70 8.58
CA ALA A 90 -15.44 -9.97 9.44
C ALA A 90 -15.44 -8.46 9.14
N LYS A 91 -14.26 -7.88 8.87
CA LYS A 91 -14.12 -6.47 8.48
C LYS A 91 -14.74 -6.17 7.11
N LEU A 92 -14.52 -7.02 6.11
CA LEU A 92 -15.06 -6.83 4.76
C LEU A 92 -16.59 -6.93 4.77
N ILE A 93 -17.15 -7.95 5.42
CA ILE A 93 -18.62 -8.11 5.56
C ILE A 93 -19.21 -6.87 6.23
N ARG A 94 -18.66 -6.47 7.39
CA ARG A 94 -19.17 -5.30 8.14
C ARG A 94 -19.11 -4.00 7.35
N ARG A 95 -18.09 -3.80 6.51
CA ARG A 95 -17.92 -2.56 5.72
C ARG A 95 -18.70 -2.54 4.41
N HIS A 96 -19.32 -3.64 4.03
CA HIS A 96 -20.18 -3.73 2.84
C HIS A 96 -21.58 -4.23 3.21
N PRO A 97 -22.31 -3.51 4.09
CA PRO A 97 -23.66 -3.90 4.46
C PRO A 97 -24.64 -3.82 3.28
N HIS A 98 -24.25 -3.13 2.20
CA HIS A 98 -25.01 -3.07 0.94
C HIS A 98 -24.85 -4.31 0.07
N VAL A 99 -23.84 -5.15 0.33
CA VAL A 99 -23.62 -6.43 -0.36
C VAL A 99 -24.06 -7.60 0.54
N PHE A 100 -23.69 -7.58 1.82
CA PHE A 100 -23.86 -8.72 2.73
C PHE A 100 -24.95 -8.53 3.80
N GLY A 101 -25.64 -7.39 3.79
CA GLY A 101 -26.70 -7.07 4.75
C GLY A 101 -27.98 -6.59 4.06
N GLU A 102 -28.88 -5.99 4.84
CA GLU A 102 -30.19 -5.55 4.35
C GLU A 102 -30.20 -4.10 3.83
N LYS A 103 -29.15 -3.32 4.14
CA LYS A 103 -29.06 -1.95 3.63
C LYS A 103 -28.91 -2.02 2.12
N LYS A 104 -29.55 -1.12 1.39
CA LYS A 104 -29.26 -0.88 -0.03
C LYS A 104 -28.47 0.41 -0.13
N ALA A 105 -27.57 0.49 -1.11
CA ALA A 105 -26.97 1.74 -1.53
C ALA A 105 -27.35 1.95 -2.99
N ALA A 106 -27.93 3.11 -3.31
CA ALA A 106 -28.44 3.42 -4.64
C ALA A 106 -27.38 4.06 -5.56
N SER A 107 -26.23 4.45 -5.00
CA SER A 107 -25.17 5.16 -5.73
C SER A 107 -23.78 4.90 -5.14
N MET A 108 -22.74 5.21 -5.93
CA MET A 108 -21.34 5.12 -5.48
C MET A 108 -21.05 6.10 -4.35
N GLU A 109 -21.63 7.30 -4.40
CA GLU A 109 -21.48 8.33 -3.37
C GLU A 109 -22.02 7.84 -2.02
N GLU A 110 -23.16 7.16 -2.05
CA GLU A 110 -23.77 6.57 -0.85
C GLU A 110 -22.92 5.41 -0.31
N VAL A 111 -22.35 4.58 -1.18
CA VAL A 111 -21.39 3.52 -0.78
C VAL A 111 -20.18 4.12 -0.07
N ILE A 112 -19.56 5.16 -0.64
CA ILE A 112 -18.39 5.84 -0.06
C ILE A 112 -18.76 6.47 1.29
N HIS A 113 -19.90 7.17 1.38
CA HIS A 113 -20.35 7.81 2.61
C HIS A 113 -20.56 6.78 3.74
N ASN A 114 -21.27 5.69 3.45
CA ASN A 114 -21.52 4.62 4.40
C ASN A 114 -20.21 3.96 4.87
N TRP A 115 -19.29 3.71 3.94
CA TRP A 115 -17.99 3.13 4.25
C TRP A 115 -17.13 4.05 5.14
N GLU A 116 -17.12 5.36 4.86
CA GLU A 116 -16.43 6.34 5.72
C GLU A 116 -17.05 6.42 7.12
N LYS A 117 -18.38 6.34 7.22
CA LYS A 117 -19.10 6.32 8.50
C LYS A 117 -18.70 5.11 9.34
N ILE A 118 -18.80 3.90 8.77
CA ILE A 118 -18.42 2.64 9.45
C ILE A 118 -16.95 2.69 9.88
N LYS A 119 -16.05 3.22 9.04
CA LYS A 119 -14.63 3.39 9.38
C LYS A 119 -14.38 4.31 10.58
N LYS A 120 -15.23 5.32 10.79
CA LYS A 120 -15.14 6.22 11.95
C LYS A 120 -15.60 5.50 13.22
N GLU A 121 -16.70 4.77 13.13
CA GLU A 121 -17.26 3.98 14.24
C GLU A 121 -16.30 2.87 14.73
N GLU A 122 -15.57 2.23 13.81
CA GLU A 122 -14.58 1.19 14.15
C GLU A 122 -13.32 1.70 14.86
N LYS A 123 -13.04 3.00 14.83
CA LYS A 123 -11.79 3.58 15.30
C LYS A 123 -12.04 4.69 16.32
N LEU A 124 -12.66 4.29 17.43
CA LEU A 124 -13.06 5.17 18.53
C LEU A 124 -11.86 5.90 19.18
N ASP A 125 -10.66 5.33 19.12
CA ASP A 125 -9.46 5.90 19.76
C ASP A 125 -8.73 6.98 18.93
N ARG A 126 -9.28 7.39 17.77
CA ARG A 126 -8.65 8.44 16.95
C ARG A 126 -8.80 9.81 17.59
N LYS A 127 -7.67 10.41 17.95
CA LYS A 127 -7.57 11.76 18.51
C LYS A 127 -7.45 12.83 17.42
N SER A 128 -6.90 12.47 16.25
CA SER A 128 -6.67 13.37 15.13
C SER A 128 -7.26 12.86 13.82
N ALA A 129 -7.65 13.79 12.96
CA ALA A 129 -8.01 13.47 11.57
C ALA A 129 -6.84 12.80 10.82
N LEU A 130 -5.59 13.07 11.21
CA LEU A 130 -4.39 12.51 10.59
C LEU A 130 -4.07 11.08 11.08
N ASP A 131 -4.79 10.56 12.08
CA ASP A 131 -4.47 9.26 12.67
C ASP A 131 -4.65 8.09 11.68
N GLY A 132 -3.63 7.25 11.61
CA GLY A 132 -3.55 6.14 10.66
C GLY A 132 -3.20 6.57 9.23
N ILE A 133 -2.51 7.70 9.03
CA ILE A 133 -1.63 7.88 7.87
C ILE A 133 -0.27 7.29 8.26
N PRO A 134 0.19 6.19 7.64
CA PRO A 134 1.48 5.58 7.98
C PRO A 134 2.62 6.58 7.82
N LYS A 135 3.52 6.62 8.80
CA LYS A 135 4.70 7.50 8.78
C LYS A 135 5.76 7.03 7.78
N THR A 136 5.72 5.75 7.41
CA THR A 136 6.63 5.10 6.47
C THR A 136 6.29 5.33 5.00
N LEU A 137 5.18 6.01 4.69
CA LEU A 137 4.87 6.35 3.30
C LEU A 137 5.91 7.33 2.74
N PRO A 138 6.23 7.23 1.43
CA PRO A 138 6.98 8.26 0.72
C PRO A 138 6.41 9.66 0.98
N SER A 139 7.28 10.66 1.01
CA SER A 139 6.94 12.02 1.43
C SER A 139 5.79 12.61 0.60
N LEU A 140 5.80 12.39 -0.71
CA LEU A 140 4.81 12.88 -1.67
C LEU A 140 3.43 12.24 -1.43
N GLN A 141 3.34 10.90 -1.43
CA GLN A 141 2.11 10.18 -1.10
C GLN A 141 1.59 10.49 0.32
N ARG A 142 2.50 10.65 1.30
CA ARG A 142 2.14 11.03 2.66
C ARG A 142 1.54 12.43 2.70
N ALA A 143 2.17 13.41 2.04
CA ALA A 143 1.70 14.78 1.94
C ALA A 143 0.30 14.81 1.29
N TYR A 144 0.09 14.10 0.19
CA TYR A 144 -1.21 13.98 -0.46
C TYR A 144 -2.30 13.50 0.52
N LYS A 145 -2.04 12.43 1.28
CA LYS A 145 -3.01 11.93 2.28
C LYS A 145 -3.24 12.91 3.42
N VAL A 146 -2.21 13.61 3.89
CA VAL A 146 -2.33 14.62 4.95
C VAL A 146 -3.19 15.79 4.48
N LEU A 147 -2.88 16.36 3.32
CA LEU A 147 -3.57 17.52 2.75
C LEU A 147 -5.01 17.22 2.41
N ARG A 148 -5.30 16.05 1.84
CA ARG A 148 -6.68 15.60 1.61
C ARG A 148 -7.49 15.51 2.91
N ARG A 149 -6.88 15.06 4.02
CA ARG A 149 -7.57 15.02 5.33
C ARG A 149 -7.73 16.39 5.98
N MET A 150 -6.77 17.30 5.80
CA MET A 150 -6.88 18.70 6.22
C MET A 150 -8.00 19.42 5.45
N LYS A 151 -8.08 19.24 4.13
CA LYS A 151 -9.16 19.75 3.26
C LYS A 151 -10.54 19.29 3.75
N LYS A 152 -10.70 17.99 4.03
CA LYS A 152 -11.96 17.44 4.59
C LYS A 152 -12.37 18.07 5.93
N LYS A 153 -11.42 18.60 6.69
CA LYS A 153 -11.65 19.34 7.94
C LYS A 153 -11.76 20.86 7.74
N LYS A 154 -11.70 21.33 6.49
CA LYS A 154 -11.68 22.76 6.12
C LYS A 154 -10.56 23.52 6.85
N TYR A 155 -9.45 22.84 7.14
CA TYR A 155 -8.29 23.46 7.78
C TYR A 155 -7.45 24.18 6.73
N SER A 156 -7.07 25.43 7.02
CA SER A 156 -6.11 26.20 6.25
C SER A 156 -4.87 26.43 7.11
N ALA A 157 -3.71 26.00 6.63
CA ALA A 157 -2.46 26.19 7.35
C ALA A 157 -1.98 27.64 7.19
N PRO A 158 -1.46 28.28 8.26
CA PRO A 158 -0.82 29.58 8.12
C PRO A 158 0.39 29.47 7.19
N LYS A 159 0.63 30.49 6.37
CA LYS A 159 1.86 30.58 5.57
C LYS A 159 3.05 30.62 6.52
N GLN A 160 4.01 29.74 6.29
CA GLN A 160 5.28 29.75 7.02
C GLN A 160 6.30 30.55 6.20
N GLU A 161 7.24 31.17 6.91
CA GLU A 161 8.33 31.93 6.30
C GLU A 161 9.34 30.97 5.64
N GLU A 162 9.65 31.21 4.36
CA GLU A 162 10.66 30.46 3.60
C GLU A 162 12.03 31.09 3.82
N LYS A 163 12.90 30.46 4.61
CA LYS A 163 14.19 31.04 5.01
C LYS A 163 15.33 30.66 4.07
N THR A 164 15.17 29.55 3.35
CA THR A 164 16.18 28.97 2.48
C THR A 164 15.61 28.65 1.10
N ARG A 165 16.50 28.42 0.12
CA ARG A 165 16.08 27.91 -1.19
C ARG A 165 15.41 26.54 -1.10
N ALA A 166 15.84 25.70 -0.15
CA ALA A 166 15.23 24.39 0.09
C ALA A 166 13.78 24.54 0.59
N ASP A 167 13.51 25.49 1.49
CA ASP A 167 12.14 25.79 1.94
C ASP A 167 11.25 26.24 0.79
N ALA A 168 11.78 27.11 -0.09
CA ALA A 168 11.05 27.59 -1.26
C ALA A 168 10.73 26.47 -2.27
N LEU A 169 11.63 25.51 -2.46
CA LEU A 169 11.38 24.34 -3.31
C LEU A 169 10.39 23.38 -2.66
N ALA A 170 10.53 23.12 -1.36
CA ALA A 170 9.58 22.31 -0.60
C ALA A 170 8.17 22.91 -0.63
N ARG A 171 8.07 24.24 -0.60
CA ARG A 171 6.79 24.94 -0.73
C ARG A 171 6.14 24.71 -2.09
N GLN A 172 6.90 24.79 -3.17
CA GLN A 172 6.36 24.51 -4.51
C GLN A 172 5.84 23.08 -4.63
N ILE A 173 6.57 22.10 -4.09
CA ILE A 173 6.11 20.71 -4.03
C ILE A 173 4.82 20.62 -3.21
N TYR A 174 4.76 21.26 -2.04
CA TYR A 174 3.57 21.30 -1.20
C TYR A 174 2.34 21.83 -1.95
N ASP A 175 2.49 22.95 -2.66
CA ASP A 175 1.39 23.60 -3.38
C ASP A 175 0.89 22.72 -4.55
N ILE A 176 1.79 22.02 -5.26
CA ILE A 176 1.45 21.02 -6.29
C ILE A 176 0.65 19.86 -5.68
N VAL A 177 1.11 19.32 -4.56
CA VAL A 177 0.41 18.20 -3.88
C VAL A 177 -0.93 18.64 -3.32
N GLN A 178 -1.04 19.90 -2.88
CA GLN A 178 -2.30 20.48 -2.43
C GLN A 178 -3.31 20.52 -3.58
N MET A 179 -2.92 21.02 -4.76
CA MET A 179 -3.75 20.99 -5.97
C MET A 179 -4.19 19.57 -6.31
N ALA A 180 -3.25 18.62 -6.35
CA ALA A 180 -3.59 17.23 -6.64
C ALA A 180 -4.58 16.64 -5.60
N ALA A 181 -4.41 16.95 -4.32
CA ALA A 181 -5.35 16.54 -3.27
C ALA A 181 -6.72 17.22 -3.41
N GLU A 182 -6.78 18.42 -4.00
CA GLU A 182 -8.02 19.14 -4.26
C GLU A 182 -8.80 18.52 -5.43
N GLU A 183 -8.10 18.08 -6.46
CA GLU A 183 -8.63 17.47 -7.68
C GLU A 183 -8.75 15.94 -7.58
N GLU A 184 -8.39 15.36 -6.42
CA GLU A 184 -8.36 13.92 -6.18
C GLU A 184 -7.46 13.11 -7.15
N ILE A 185 -6.41 13.76 -7.65
CA ILE A 185 -5.40 13.17 -8.54
C ILE A 185 -4.35 12.41 -7.72
N ASP A 186 -4.06 11.16 -8.09
CA ASP A 186 -2.94 10.41 -7.52
C ASP A 186 -1.59 10.90 -8.09
N ILE A 187 -1.05 11.95 -7.48
CA ILE A 187 0.18 12.61 -7.94
C ILE A 187 1.41 11.71 -7.88
N GLU A 188 1.45 10.74 -6.96
CA GLU A 188 2.56 9.79 -6.85
C GLU A 188 2.63 8.92 -8.10
N SER A 189 1.51 8.32 -8.48
CA SER A 189 1.40 7.48 -9.67
C SER A 189 1.65 8.30 -10.94
N ALA A 190 1.07 9.51 -11.04
CA ALA A 190 1.28 10.38 -12.19
C ALA A 190 2.77 10.76 -12.37
N PHE A 191 3.47 11.07 -11.27
CA PHE A 191 4.89 11.39 -11.30
C PHE A 191 5.74 10.18 -11.67
N ARG A 192 5.44 8.99 -11.13
CA ARG A 192 6.11 7.73 -11.47
C ARG A 192 5.98 7.42 -12.97
N THR A 193 4.78 7.54 -13.54
CA THR A 193 4.57 7.33 -14.99
C THR A 193 5.33 8.35 -15.84
N LEU A 194 5.41 9.63 -15.41
CA LEU A 194 6.19 10.64 -16.11
C LEU A 194 7.69 10.29 -16.10
N LEU A 195 8.22 9.96 -14.91
CA LEU A 195 9.63 9.62 -14.75
C LEU A 195 10.02 8.39 -15.57
N ALA A 196 9.21 7.33 -15.56
CA ALA A 196 9.46 6.13 -16.34
C ALA A 196 9.59 6.41 -17.85
N LYS A 197 8.80 7.35 -18.40
CA LYS A 197 8.91 7.77 -19.80
C LYS A 197 10.22 8.51 -20.07
N GLU A 198 10.63 9.38 -19.14
CA GLU A 198 11.89 10.11 -19.25
C GLU A 198 13.09 9.15 -19.19
N GLU A 199 13.06 8.18 -18.29
CA GLU A 199 14.08 7.12 -18.17
C GLU A 199 14.17 6.30 -19.45
N GLN A 200 13.03 5.86 -20.01
CA GLN A 200 13.00 5.14 -21.29
C GLN A 200 13.57 5.97 -22.44
N SER A 201 13.24 7.26 -22.49
CA SER A 201 13.77 8.20 -23.49
C SER A 201 15.28 8.34 -23.34
N PHE A 202 15.78 8.52 -22.12
CA PHE A 202 17.20 8.63 -21.82
C PHE A 202 17.97 7.36 -22.20
N MET A 203 17.49 6.18 -21.80
CA MET A 203 18.10 4.90 -22.16
C MET A 203 18.15 4.69 -23.68
N SER A 204 17.07 5.06 -24.39
CA SER A 204 17.04 4.99 -25.86
C SER A 204 18.07 5.93 -26.50
N TRP A 205 18.20 7.15 -25.97
CA TRP A 205 19.19 8.11 -26.42
C TRP A 205 20.62 7.61 -26.17
N GLU A 206 20.90 7.04 -24.99
CA GLU A 206 22.22 6.53 -24.61
C GLU A 206 22.67 5.38 -25.52
N LEU A 207 21.78 4.43 -25.82
CA LEU A 207 22.04 3.34 -26.76
C LEU A 207 22.33 3.82 -28.18
N ASN A 208 21.64 4.87 -28.64
CA ASN A 208 21.82 5.42 -29.98
C ASN A 208 23.04 6.34 -30.09
N SER A 209 23.42 7.01 -29.00
CA SER A 209 24.57 7.93 -28.96
C SER A 209 25.91 7.22 -28.78
N THR A 210 25.88 5.94 -28.42
CA THR A 210 27.05 5.09 -28.23
C THR A 210 27.34 4.17 -29.43
N GLN A 211 26.52 4.21 -30.48
CA GLN A 211 26.82 3.57 -31.75
C GLN A 211 27.78 4.46 -32.58
N PRO A 212 28.94 3.93 -33.01
CA PRO A 212 29.98 4.70 -33.72
C PRO A 212 29.58 5.18 -35.12
#